data_AF-A0A3M7CUY9-F1
#
_entry.id   AF-A0A3M7CUY9-F1
#
_cell.length_a   1.000
_cell.length_b   1.000
_cell.length_c   1.000
_cell.angle_alpha   90.00
_cell.angle_beta   90.00
_cell.angle_gamma   90.00
#
_symmetry.space_group_name_H-M   'P 1'
#
loop_
_entity.id
_entity.type
_entity.pdbx_description
1 polymer ?
#
loop_
_entity_poly.entity_id
_entity_poly.type
_entity_poly.pdbx_seq_one_letter_code
_entity_poly.pdbx_strand_id
1 'polypeptide(L)'
;MNVLKLQKKYPQFKQDDIFGLTDAFRKLDTDDRGWVDEATAIKSATNSERQPYDVVRQALKEVELDSSRHVELDDYVDLISRLRESSPAQQRMSAGPQRSRGFSNAAGGSGEDGGVQSHPSGPSHGSKPSHGGGGRITVGGATGGSQHTINQDELSAFTSHINAVLAGDADVGHLLPFPLDTFEMFDACKDGLVLAKLINDSEPDTIDERVLNRVGKKIKQLNAFHMTENNNIVIESAKGIGCSVVNIGAGDIIEVREHLILGLIWQIIRRGLLGKIDIRLHPELYRLLEDGETLEQFLRLPAEQILLRWFNYHLKNAGWHR
;
A
#
# COMPACT_ATOMS: atom_id res chain seq x y z
N MET A 1 35.00 -11.75 1.59
CA MET A 1 33.59 -11.87 2.01
C MET A 1 33.39 -13.20 2.70
N ASN A 2 32.82 -13.21 3.90
CA ASN A 2 32.94 -14.37 4.78
C ASN A 2 31.61 -15.14 4.80
N VAL A 3 31.43 -16.08 3.85
CA VAL A 3 30.32 -17.06 3.83
C VAL A 3 30.17 -17.74 5.20
N LEU A 4 31.29 -17.94 5.90
CA LEU A 4 31.34 -18.44 7.28
C LEU A 4 30.67 -17.52 8.32
N LYS A 5 30.62 -16.19 8.10
CA LYS A 5 29.89 -15.26 8.96
C LYS A 5 28.38 -15.38 8.74
N LEU A 6 27.94 -15.39 7.47
CA LEU A 6 26.52 -15.59 7.13
C LEU A 6 26.03 -16.95 7.62
N GLN A 7 26.83 -18.01 7.49
CA GLN A 7 26.47 -19.34 7.99
C GLN A 7 26.34 -19.41 9.51
N LYS A 8 27.14 -18.62 10.24
CA LYS A 8 27.00 -18.50 11.70
C LYS A 8 25.75 -17.71 12.10
N LYS A 9 25.38 -16.69 11.32
CA LYS A 9 24.21 -15.84 11.57
C LYS A 9 22.90 -16.56 11.21
N TYR A 10 22.91 -17.37 10.15
CA TYR A 10 21.77 -18.09 9.61
C TYR A 10 22.03 -19.62 9.58
N PRO A 11 22.07 -20.29 10.75
CA PRO A 11 22.40 -21.72 10.85
C PRO A 11 21.40 -22.66 10.16
N GLN A 12 20.19 -22.17 9.86
CA GLN A 12 19.15 -22.86 9.10
C GLN A 12 19.50 -23.07 7.63
N PHE A 13 20.42 -22.26 7.07
CA PHE A 13 20.87 -22.41 5.70
C PHE A 13 22.08 -23.33 5.60
N LYS A 14 22.03 -24.29 4.66
CA LYS A 14 23.22 -25.07 4.33
C LYS A 14 24.22 -24.19 3.60
N GLN A 15 25.47 -24.63 3.58
CA GLN A 15 26.53 -23.89 2.91
C GLN A 15 26.23 -23.66 1.41
N ASP A 16 25.66 -24.67 0.74
CA ASP A 16 25.23 -24.58 -0.66
C ASP A 16 24.13 -23.54 -0.86
N ASP A 17 23.19 -23.42 0.08
CA ASP A 17 22.12 -22.42 0.03
C ASP A 17 22.70 -21.00 0.10
N ILE A 18 23.67 -20.78 0.99
CA ILE A 18 24.32 -19.46 1.15
C ILE A 18 25.12 -19.09 -0.10
N PHE A 19 25.81 -20.06 -0.72
CA PHE A 19 26.47 -19.82 -2.01
C PHE A 19 25.46 -19.46 -3.09
N GLY A 20 24.34 -20.18 -3.17
CA GLY A 20 23.26 -19.87 -4.10
C GLY A 20 22.69 -18.46 -3.91
N LEU A 21 22.44 -18.04 -2.67
CA LEU A 21 21.96 -16.69 -2.36
C LEU A 21 23.00 -15.61 -2.67
N THR A 22 24.28 -15.88 -2.41
CA THR A 22 25.37 -14.96 -2.74
C THR A 22 25.48 -14.76 -4.24
N ASP A 23 25.39 -15.84 -5.02
CA ASP A 23 25.45 -15.78 -6.48
C ASP A 23 24.19 -15.15 -7.08
N ALA A 24 23.02 -15.35 -6.45
CA ALA A 24 21.79 -14.66 -6.82
C ALA A 24 21.93 -13.15 -6.62
N PHE A 25 22.41 -12.71 -5.45
CA PHE A 25 22.61 -11.29 -5.15
C PHE A 25 23.60 -10.62 -6.11
N ARG A 26 24.73 -11.26 -6.41
CA ARG A 26 25.72 -10.74 -7.38
C ARG A 26 25.15 -10.53 -8.77
N LYS A 27 24.16 -11.33 -9.18
CA LYS A 27 23.49 -11.13 -10.48
C LYS A 27 22.57 -9.91 -10.49
N LEU A 28 22.11 -9.47 -9.32
CA LEU A 28 21.30 -8.26 -9.17
C LEU A 28 22.19 -7.01 -9.11
N ASP A 29 23.31 -7.10 -8.40
CA ASP A 29 24.33 -6.04 -8.29
C ASP A 29 25.29 -6.06 -9.49
N THR A 30 24.78 -5.74 -10.68
CA THR A 30 25.56 -5.79 -11.93
C THR A 30 26.70 -4.77 -11.99
N ASP A 31 26.68 -3.77 -11.12
CA ASP A 31 27.65 -2.68 -11.07
C ASP A 31 28.68 -2.85 -9.94
N ASP A 32 28.67 -4.00 -9.23
CA ASP A 32 29.54 -4.30 -8.08
C ASP A 32 29.52 -3.20 -6.99
N ARG A 33 28.35 -2.61 -6.73
CA ARG A 33 28.17 -1.55 -5.72
C ARG A 33 28.20 -2.10 -4.28
N GLY A 34 27.94 -3.39 -4.11
CA GLY A 34 27.75 -4.06 -2.83
C GLY A 34 26.30 -4.03 -2.32
N TRP A 35 25.38 -3.43 -3.07
CA TRP A 35 23.99 -3.23 -2.67
C TRP A 35 23.04 -3.12 -3.85
N VAL A 36 21.75 -3.37 -3.61
CA VAL A 36 20.66 -3.17 -4.58
C VAL A 36 19.54 -2.33 -3.97
N ASP A 37 18.69 -1.73 -4.81
CA ASP A 37 17.51 -1.01 -4.33
C ASP A 37 16.40 -1.97 -3.85
N GLU A 38 15.50 -1.45 -3.00
CA GLU A 38 14.37 -2.20 -2.43
C GLU A 38 13.51 -2.87 -3.52
N ALA A 39 13.22 -2.18 -4.62
CA ALA A 39 12.36 -2.71 -5.68
C ALA A 39 13.01 -3.91 -6.40
N THR A 40 14.31 -3.82 -6.68
CA THR A 40 15.11 -4.92 -7.23
C THR A 40 15.15 -6.11 -6.27
N ALA A 41 15.35 -5.87 -4.97
CA ALA A 41 15.35 -6.93 -3.96
C ALA A 41 13.99 -7.63 -3.84
N ILE A 42 12.89 -6.87 -3.75
CA ILE A 42 11.53 -7.39 -3.68
C ILE A 42 11.22 -8.23 -4.92
N LYS A 43 11.46 -7.67 -6.11
CA LYS A 43 11.21 -8.38 -7.38
C LYS A 43 11.99 -9.68 -7.49
N SER A 44 13.24 -9.68 -7.03
CA SER A 44 14.06 -10.90 -7.00
C SER A 44 13.46 -11.93 -6.04
N ALA A 45 13.17 -11.54 -4.79
CA ALA A 45 12.64 -12.42 -3.75
C ALA A 45 11.23 -12.96 -4.08
N THR A 46 10.35 -12.14 -4.69
CA THR A 46 9.04 -12.57 -5.22
C THR A 46 9.20 -13.72 -6.19
N ASN A 47 10.17 -13.63 -7.12
CA ASN A 47 10.40 -14.67 -8.12
C ASN A 47 11.08 -15.92 -7.53
N SER A 48 12.09 -15.74 -6.67
CA SER A 48 12.86 -16.85 -6.12
C SER A 48 12.06 -17.67 -5.10
N GLU A 49 11.33 -16.99 -4.21
CA GLU A 49 10.56 -17.63 -3.13
C GLU A 49 9.11 -17.92 -3.53
N ARG A 50 8.68 -17.48 -4.73
CA ARG A 50 7.30 -17.65 -5.24
C ARG A 50 6.23 -17.11 -4.28
N GLN A 51 6.53 -15.98 -3.65
CA GLN A 51 5.64 -15.30 -2.70
C GLN A 51 5.01 -14.07 -3.35
N PRO A 52 3.77 -13.68 -2.99
CA PRO A 52 3.16 -12.45 -3.47
C PRO A 52 4.00 -11.20 -3.13
N TYR A 53 3.94 -10.17 -3.99
CA TYR A 53 4.69 -8.92 -3.82
C TYR A 53 4.51 -8.33 -2.41
N ASP A 54 3.28 -8.21 -1.93
CA ASP A 54 2.98 -7.60 -0.63
C ASP A 54 3.54 -8.39 0.56
N VAL A 55 3.65 -9.72 0.44
CA VAL A 55 4.26 -10.58 1.47
C VAL A 55 5.76 -10.31 1.55
N VAL A 56 6.43 -10.24 0.40
CA VAL A 56 7.87 -9.95 0.30
C VAL A 56 8.17 -8.54 0.78
N ARG A 57 7.36 -7.57 0.35
CA ARG A 57 7.45 -6.18 0.76
C ARG A 57 7.30 -6.03 2.27
N GLN A 58 6.32 -6.70 2.87
CA GLN A 58 6.13 -6.69 4.32
C GLN A 58 7.32 -7.31 5.06
N ALA A 59 7.84 -8.44 4.56
CA ALA A 59 9.03 -9.07 5.15
C ALA A 59 10.25 -8.15 5.08
N LEU A 60 10.46 -7.42 3.97
CA LEU A 60 11.55 -6.48 3.82
C LEU A 60 11.45 -5.30 4.79
N LYS A 61 10.23 -4.81 5.09
CA LYS A 61 10.04 -3.76 6.11
C LYS A 61 10.46 -4.19 7.52
N GLU A 62 10.49 -5.50 7.79
CA GLU A 62 10.93 -6.02 9.08
C GLU A 62 12.45 -6.29 9.12
N VAL A 63 13.14 -6.22 7.97
CA VAL A 63 14.60 -6.24 7.88
C VAL A 63 15.11 -4.84 8.24
N GLU A 64 16.05 -4.76 9.18
CA GLU A 64 16.63 -3.49 9.62
C GLU A 64 17.62 -2.96 8.57
N LEU A 65 17.10 -2.27 7.56
CA LEU A 65 17.92 -1.57 6.58
C LEU A 65 18.60 -0.34 7.20
N ASP A 66 19.77 0.00 6.69
CA ASP A 66 20.49 1.19 7.12
C ASP A 66 19.79 2.49 6.67
N SER A 67 20.32 3.65 7.09
CA SER A 67 19.75 4.95 6.70
C SER A 67 19.74 5.21 5.19
N SER A 68 20.54 4.47 4.41
CA SER A 68 20.58 4.59 2.96
C SER A 68 19.44 3.82 2.28
N ARG A 69 18.77 2.91 3.01
CA ARG A 69 17.71 2.01 2.49
C ARG A 69 18.18 1.19 1.30
N HIS A 70 19.47 0.91 1.24
CA HIS A 70 20.01 -0.05 0.29
C HIS A 70 19.95 -1.45 0.92
N VAL A 71 19.71 -2.44 0.08
CA VAL A 71 19.68 -3.85 0.49
C VAL A 71 21.05 -4.45 0.21
N GLU A 72 21.83 -4.68 1.26
CA GLU A 72 23.10 -5.40 1.16
C GLU A 72 22.87 -6.92 1.12
N LEU A 73 23.94 -7.69 0.89
CA LEU A 73 23.86 -9.16 0.88
C LEU A 73 23.31 -9.73 2.19
N ASP A 74 23.69 -9.15 3.34
CA ASP A 74 23.23 -9.62 4.65
C ASP A 74 21.73 -9.40 4.80
N ASP A 75 21.22 -8.24 4.38
CA ASP A 75 19.79 -7.89 4.39
C ASP A 75 18.99 -8.76 3.43
N TYR A 76 19.53 -9.03 2.24
CA TYR A 76 18.90 -9.93 1.27
C TYR A 76 18.79 -11.36 1.82
N VAL A 77 19.82 -11.86 2.49
CA VAL A 77 19.76 -13.18 3.16
C VAL A 77 18.77 -13.16 4.33
N ASP A 78 18.68 -12.06 5.10
CA ASP A 78 17.69 -11.88 6.16
C ASP A 78 16.25 -11.94 5.62
N LEU A 79 15.98 -11.21 4.54
CA LEU A 79 14.70 -11.20 3.84
C LEU A 79 14.27 -12.63 3.45
N ILE A 80 15.17 -13.36 2.79
CA ILE A 80 14.88 -14.73 2.33
C ILE A 80 14.68 -15.68 3.52
N SER A 81 15.43 -15.50 4.62
CA SER A 81 15.22 -16.27 5.84
C SER A 81 13.81 -16.10 6.39
N ARG A 82 13.36 -14.86 6.55
CA ARG A 82 12.03 -14.54 7.07
C ARG A 82 10.91 -15.08 6.19
N LEU A 83 11.08 -15.02 4.86
CA LEU A 83 10.10 -15.57 3.91
C LEU A 83 9.97 -17.10 4.02
N ARG A 84 11.08 -17.80 4.27
CA ARG A 84 11.09 -19.26 4.43
C ARG A 84 10.56 -19.70 5.79
N GLU A 85 10.79 -18.91 6.85
CA GLU A 85 10.26 -19.17 8.19
C GLU A 85 8.74 -18.95 8.27
N SER A 86 8.23 -17.92 7.58
CA SER A 86 6.80 -17.61 7.51
C SER A 86 6.01 -18.51 6.56
N SER A 87 6.69 -19.25 5.66
CA SER A 87 6.05 -20.15 4.70
C SER A 87 5.58 -21.48 5.34
N PRO A 88 4.26 -21.81 5.33
CA PRO A 88 3.74 -23.04 5.93
C PRO A 88 4.30 -24.33 5.30
N ALA A 89 4.77 -24.26 4.04
CA ALA A 89 5.32 -25.39 3.31
C ALA A 89 6.62 -25.93 3.93
N GLN A 90 7.41 -25.09 4.61
CA GLN A 90 8.69 -25.46 5.20
C GLN A 90 8.65 -25.71 6.71
N GLN A 91 7.67 -25.18 7.45
CA GLN A 91 7.40 -25.67 8.81
C GLN A 91 7.16 -27.19 8.84
N ARG A 92 6.63 -27.76 7.74
CA ARG A 92 6.47 -29.22 7.56
C ARG A 92 7.74 -29.95 7.12
N MET A 93 8.72 -29.26 6.54
CA MET A 93 9.98 -29.86 6.08
C MET A 93 11.10 -29.78 7.15
N SER A 94 11.06 -28.78 8.04
CA SER A 94 12.00 -28.65 9.17
C SER A 94 11.63 -29.55 10.35
N ALA A 95 10.39 -30.03 10.43
CA ALA A 95 9.96 -31.07 11.36
C ALA A 95 10.22 -32.46 10.75
N GLY A 96 11.48 -32.92 10.76
CA GLY A 96 11.80 -34.32 10.50
C GLY A 96 11.12 -35.25 11.53
N PRO A 97 10.86 -36.53 11.18
CA PRO A 97 10.12 -37.44 12.06
C PRO A 97 10.98 -37.83 13.28
N GLN A 98 10.88 -37.08 14.38
CA GLN A 98 11.39 -37.54 15.66
C GLN A 98 10.46 -38.62 16.21
N ARG A 99 10.87 -39.88 15.98
CA ARG A 99 10.46 -41.01 16.81
C ARG A 99 11.02 -40.80 18.22
N SER A 100 10.18 -40.45 19.19
CA SER A 100 10.50 -40.67 20.61
C SER A 100 9.72 -41.88 21.13
N ARG A 101 10.42 -43.01 21.22
CA ARG A 101 10.05 -44.18 22.01
C ARG A 101 9.80 -43.76 23.47
N GLY A 102 8.73 -44.29 24.05
CA GLY A 102 8.33 -44.00 25.43
C GLY A 102 9.22 -44.63 26.50
N PHE A 103 8.97 -44.21 27.73
CA PHE A 103 9.14 -45.00 28.94
C PHE A 103 8.01 -44.66 29.93
N SER A 104 7.50 -45.71 30.55
CA SER A 104 6.35 -45.80 31.43
C SER A 104 6.77 -45.89 32.91
N ASN A 105 5.88 -45.41 33.79
CA ASN A 105 5.43 -45.99 35.09
C ASN A 105 5.48 -45.12 36.36
N ALA A 106 4.46 -45.44 37.19
CA ALA A 106 4.21 -45.23 38.63
C ALA A 106 3.47 -43.92 38.99
N ALA A 107 2.19 -43.88 39.44
CA ALA A 107 1.37 -44.64 40.41
C ALA A 107 1.28 -43.98 41.81
N GLY A 108 0.04 -43.77 42.28
CA GLY A 108 -0.37 -43.39 43.64
C GLY A 108 -1.04 -42.01 43.71
N GLY A 109 -2.25 -41.78 44.23
CA GLY A 109 -3.26 -42.61 44.87
C GLY A 109 -4.36 -41.71 45.47
N SER A 110 -5.61 -42.20 45.40
CA SER A 110 -6.77 -42.01 46.30
C SER A 110 -7.23 -40.62 46.82
N GLY A 111 -8.53 -40.35 46.67
CA GLY A 111 -9.29 -39.41 47.51
C GLY A 111 -10.67 -39.06 46.95
N GLU A 112 -11.72 -39.66 47.50
CA GLU A 112 -13.14 -39.49 47.20
C GLU A 112 -13.73 -38.11 47.59
N ASP A 113 -14.80 -37.71 46.89
CA ASP A 113 -16.17 -37.48 47.45
C ASP A 113 -16.87 -36.20 46.95
N GLY A 114 -18.20 -36.31 46.77
CA GLY A 114 -19.15 -35.17 46.77
C GLY A 114 -19.73 -34.70 45.42
N GLY A 115 -20.91 -35.22 45.06
CA GLY A 115 -21.70 -34.78 43.89
C GLY A 115 -22.52 -33.50 44.10
N VAL A 116 -23.19 -33.05 43.02
CA VAL A 116 -24.62 -32.67 42.90
C VAL A 116 -24.88 -32.06 41.51
N GLN A 117 -25.96 -32.51 40.86
CA GLN A 117 -26.50 -32.03 39.58
C GLN A 117 -27.31 -30.73 39.73
N SER A 118 -27.32 -29.87 38.71
CA SER A 118 -28.53 -29.15 38.24
C SER A 118 -28.34 -28.53 36.84
N HIS A 119 -29.34 -28.76 35.97
CA HIS A 119 -29.56 -28.13 34.65
C HIS A 119 -30.48 -26.87 34.81
N PRO A 120 -31.01 -26.22 33.74
CA PRO A 120 -30.36 -25.28 32.80
C PRO A 120 -31.17 -23.95 32.62
N SER A 121 -30.64 -22.91 31.97
CA SER A 121 -31.43 -21.80 31.36
C SER A 121 -30.50 -20.86 30.57
N GLY A 122 -30.59 -20.74 29.24
CA GLY A 122 -31.42 -19.74 28.54
C GLY A 122 -30.56 -19.02 27.47
N PRO A 123 -31.13 -18.46 26.38
CA PRO A 123 -30.55 -18.54 25.04
C PRO A 123 -29.64 -17.38 24.62
N SER A 124 -28.59 -17.72 23.85
CA SER A 124 -27.69 -16.79 23.16
C SER A 124 -28.33 -16.27 21.87
N HIS A 125 -28.46 -14.94 21.75
CA HIS A 125 -28.87 -14.24 20.54
C HIS A 125 -27.81 -14.39 19.43
N GLY A 126 -28.22 -14.92 18.28
CA GLY A 126 -27.41 -14.98 17.07
C GLY A 126 -27.43 -13.65 16.30
N SER A 127 -26.25 -13.11 16.03
CA SER A 127 -26.03 -12.08 15.03
C SER A 127 -25.49 -12.73 13.75
N LYS A 128 -26.30 -12.66 12.68
CA LYS A 128 -25.95 -13.09 11.32
C LYS A 128 -24.80 -12.23 10.76
N PRO A 129 -23.83 -12.79 10.02
CA PRO A 129 -22.90 -11.99 9.24
C PRO A 129 -23.53 -11.55 7.93
N SER A 130 -23.52 -10.24 7.71
CA SER A 130 -23.81 -9.58 6.44
C SER A 130 -22.82 -10.05 5.36
N HIS A 131 -23.35 -10.51 4.23
CA HIS A 131 -22.58 -10.80 3.02
C HIS A 131 -22.26 -9.49 2.30
N GLY A 132 -20.99 -9.09 2.31
CA GLY A 132 -20.41 -8.02 1.50
C GLY A 132 -18.93 -8.31 1.37
N GLY A 133 -18.57 -9.20 0.44
CA GLY A 133 -17.20 -9.64 0.21
C GLY A 133 -16.40 -8.60 -0.57
N GLY A 134 -15.97 -7.54 0.10
CA GLY A 134 -14.82 -6.74 -0.31
C GLY A 134 -13.61 -7.23 0.49
N GLY A 135 -12.53 -7.62 -0.20
CA GLY A 135 -11.32 -8.14 0.44
C GLY A 135 -10.72 -7.11 1.38
N ARG A 136 -10.69 -7.42 2.67
CA ARG A 136 -10.21 -6.52 3.72
C ARG A 136 -8.71 -6.76 3.93
N ILE A 137 -7.86 -5.81 3.55
CA ILE A 137 -6.41 -5.93 3.75
C ILE A 137 -6.01 -5.11 4.99
N THR A 138 -5.50 -5.80 6.01
CA THR A 138 -5.00 -5.18 7.26
C THR A 138 -3.52 -4.88 7.10
N VAL A 139 -3.15 -3.59 7.07
CA VAL A 139 -1.74 -3.16 7.05
C VAL A 139 -1.27 -2.94 8.50
N GLY A 140 -0.22 -3.65 8.91
CA GLY A 140 0.40 -3.51 10.22
C GLY A 140 1.25 -2.23 10.30
N GLY A 141 0.89 -1.30 11.19
CA GLY A 141 1.71 -0.12 11.44
C GLY A 141 2.95 -0.43 12.28
N ALA A 142 4.09 0.19 11.97
CA ALA A 142 5.37 0.07 12.69
C ALA A 142 5.34 0.58 14.15
N THR A 143 4.22 1.12 14.62
CA THR A 143 3.99 1.55 15.99
C THR A 143 2.76 0.83 16.51
N GLY A 144 2.92 -0.05 17.52
CA GLY A 144 1.94 -1.05 17.97
C GLY A 144 0.61 -0.53 18.55
N GLY A 145 -0.16 0.27 17.82
CA GLY A 145 -1.45 0.80 18.28
C GLY A 145 -2.52 1.03 17.21
N SER A 146 -2.19 1.19 15.93
CA SER A 146 -3.20 1.47 14.90
C SER A 146 -3.08 0.55 13.67
N GLN A 147 -3.98 -0.43 13.58
CA GLN A 147 -4.22 -1.18 12.35
C GLN A 147 -5.08 -0.32 11.41
N HIS A 148 -4.48 0.19 10.33
CA HIS A 148 -5.24 0.85 9.28
C HIS A 148 -5.65 -0.19 8.24
N THR A 149 -6.95 -0.32 8.02
CA THR A 149 -7.50 -1.23 7.01
C THR A 149 -7.62 -0.47 5.69
N ILE A 150 -7.05 -1.01 4.62
CA ILE A 150 -7.20 -0.47 3.26
C ILE A 150 -8.34 -1.21 2.57
N ASN A 151 -9.24 -0.44 1.96
CA ASN A 151 -10.31 -0.97 1.12
C ASN A 151 -9.73 -1.37 -0.24
N GLN A 152 -9.81 -2.65 -0.61
CA GLN A 152 -9.25 -3.17 -1.85
C GLN A 152 -9.96 -2.59 -3.09
N ASP A 153 -11.26 -2.28 -2.99
CA ASP A 153 -12.00 -1.70 -4.12
C ASP A 153 -11.52 -0.27 -4.40
N GLU A 154 -11.25 0.51 -3.35
CA GLU A 154 -10.68 1.86 -3.46
C GLU A 154 -9.27 1.81 -4.05
N LEU A 155 -8.43 0.89 -3.55
CA LEU A 155 -7.09 0.66 -4.09
C LEU A 155 -7.16 0.36 -5.59
N SER A 156 -7.96 -0.63 -5.99
CA SER A 156 -8.07 -1.02 -7.40
C SER A 156 -8.60 0.12 -8.27
N ALA A 157 -9.60 0.88 -7.79
CA ALA A 157 -10.19 1.99 -8.54
C ALA A 157 -9.20 3.15 -8.72
N PHE A 158 -8.50 3.55 -7.66
CA PHE A 158 -7.55 4.66 -7.71
C PHE A 158 -6.30 4.30 -8.51
N THR A 159 -5.78 3.08 -8.37
CA THR A 159 -4.66 2.61 -9.19
C THR A 159 -5.04 2.56 -10.67
N SER A 160 -6.25 2.08 -11.01
CA SER A 160 -6.76 2.10 -12.38
C SER A 160 -6.87 3.51 -12.94
N HIS A 161 -7.36 4.47 -12.14
CA HIS A 161 -7.43 5.87 -12.53
C HIS A 161 -6.04 6.46 -12.81
N ILE A 162 -5.06 6.25 -11.91
CA ILE A 162 -3.68 6.70 -12.08
C ILE A 162 -3.07 6.12 -13.37
N ASN A 163 -3.23 4.82 -13.59
CA ASN A 163 -2.76 4.14 -14.80
C ASN A 163 -3.34 4.77 -16.07
N ALA A 164 -4.61 5.18 -16.04
CA ALA A 164 -5.28 5.77 -17.18
C ALA A 164 -4.83 7.21 -17.46
N VAL A 165 -4.75 8.06 -16.42
CA VAL A 165 -4.46 9.50 -16.59
C VAL A 165 -2.97 9.79 -16.79
N LEU A 166 -2.09 8.97 -16.22
CA LEU A 166 -0.64 9.15 -16.35
C LEU A 166 -0.02 8.30 -17.49
N ALA A 167 -0.85 7.60 -18.27
CA ALA A 167 -0.39 6.76 -19.38
C ALA A 167 0.44 7.58 -20.38
N GLY A 168 1.70 7.16 -20.58
CA GLY A 168 2.60 7.81 -21.53
C GLY A 168 3.27 9.09 -21.03
N ASP A 169 3.17 9.41 -19.73
CA ASP A 169 3.93 10.51 -19.14
C ASP A 169 5.45 10.30 -19.33
N ALA A 170 6.18 11.38 -19.62
CA ALA A 170 7.59 11.32 -19.96
C ALA A 170 8.49 10.94 -18.77
N ASP A 171 8.08 11.26 -17.55
CA ASP A 171 8.88 11.06 -16.34
C ASP A 171 8.48 9.77 -15.62
N VAL A 172 7.18 9.50 -15.47
CA VAL A 172 6.68 8.33 -14.69
C VAL A 172 6.07 7.22 -15.54
N GLY A 173 5.95 7.40 -16.86
CA GLY A 173 5.29 6.41 -17.72
C GLY A 173 5.98 5.03 -17.73
N HIS A 174 7.28 4.97 -17.45
CA HIS A 174 8.03 3.72 -17.34
C HIS A 174 7.65 2.86 -16.12
N LEU A 175 6.96 3.45 -15.13
CA LEU A 175 6.44 2.75 -13.95
C LEU A 175 5.06 2.14 -14.22
N LEU A 176 4.37 2.55 -15.30
CA LEU A 176 2.99 2.20 -15.58
C LEU A 176 2.90 1.03 -16.59
N PRO A 177 1.85 0.20 -16.49
CA PRO A 177 0.77 0.25 -15.50
C PRO A 177 1.14 -0.45 -14.19
N PHE A 178 0.69 0.12 -13.06
CA PHE A 178 0.75 -0.54 -11.76
C PHE A 178 -0.26 -1.70 -11.65
N PRO A 179 0.10 -2.82 -11.01
CA PRO A 179 -0.86 -3.88 -10.70
C PRO A 179 -1.96 -3.37 -9.75
N LEU A 180 -3.21 -3.76 -10.01
CA LEU A 180 -4.39 -3.25 -9.28
C LEU A 180 -4.61 -3.91 -7.91
N ASP A 181 -3.94 -5.02 -7.66
CA ASP A 181 -4.13 -5.90 -6.51
C ASP A 181 -2.90 -5.95 -5.58
N THR A 182 -1.93 -5.05 -5.77
CA THR A 182 -0.70 -4.97 -4.96
C THR A 182 -0.48 -3.55 -4.43
N PHE A 183 0.46 -3.42 -3.49
CA PHE A 183 0.89 -2.14 -2.93
C PHE A 183 2.02 -1.44 -3.68
N GLU A 184 2.41 -1.92 -4.86
CA GLU A 184 3.51 -1.36 -5.67
C GLU A 184 3.29 0.12 -6.03
N MET A 185 2.05 0.54 -6.28
CA MET A 185 1.68 1.94 -6.53
C MET A 185 2.12 2.88 -5.39
N PHE A 186 2.04 2.43 -4.13
CA PHE A 186 2.45 3.23 -2.99
C PHE A 186 3.96 3.42 -2.93
N ASP A 187 4.72 2.38 -3.25
CA ASP A 187 6.19 2.46 -3.30
C ASP A 187 6.64 3.40 -4.42
N ALA A 188 5.93 3.42 -5.54
CA ALA A 188 6.16 4.36 -6.63
C ALA A 188 5.83 5.83 -6.28
N CYS A 189 5.05 6.09 -5.23
CA CYS A 189 4.75 7.45 -4.76
C CYS A 189 5.87 8.04 -3.88
N LYS A 190 6.84 7.24 -3.43
CA LYS A 190 7.87 7.60 -2.44
C LYS A 190 8.66 8.86 -2.81
N ASP A 191 8.93 9.07 -4.09
CA ASP A 191 9.71 10.21 -4.60
C ASP A 191 8.90 11.46 -4.95
N GLY A 192 7.57 11.39 -4.81
CA GLY A 192 6.63 12.48 -5.06
C GLY A 192 6.27 12.72 -6.52
N LEU A 193 6.91 12.07 -7.49
CA LEU A 193 6.69 12.36 -8.92
C LEU A 193 5.30 11.92 -9.38
N VAL A 194 4.88 10.70 -9.02
CA VAL A 194 3.53 10.20 -9.36
C VAL A 194 2.44 11.11 -8.79
N LEU A 195 2.59 11.53 -7.52
CA LEU A 195 1.63 12.41 -6.86
C LEU A 195 1.61 13.82 -7.48
N ALA A 196 2.77 14.38 -7.83
CA ALA A 196 2.86 15.67 -8.48
C ALA A 196 2.18 15.68 -9.86
N LYS A 197 2.39 14.61 -10.65
CA LYS A 197 1.73 14.44 -11.95
C LYS A 197 0.22 14.30 -11.81
N LEU A 198 -0.24 13.54 -10.81
CA LEU A 198 -1.67 13.39 -10.51
C LEU A 198 -2.33 14.73 -10.09
N ILE A 199 -1.59 15.59 -9.36
CA ILE A 199 -2.06 16.95 -9.03
C ILE A 199 -2.25 17.77 -10.31
N ASN A 200 -1.28 17.78 -11.21
CA ASN A 200 -1.38 18.51 -12.48
C ASN A 200 -2.47 17.96 -13.41
N ASP A 201 -2.74 16.66 -13.40
CA ASP A 201 -3.90 16.09 -14.10
C ASP A 201 -5.23 16.60 -13.51
N SER A 202 -5.32 16.66 -12.18
CA SER A 202 -6.53 17.10 -11.48
C SER A 202 -6.78 18.61 -11.61
N GLU A 203 -5.73 19.42 -11.51
CA GLU A 203 -5.76 20.87 -11.69
C GLU A 203 -4.50 21.30 -12.47
N PRO A 204 -4.64 21.54 -13.79
CA PRO A 204 -3.52 21.92 -14.65
C PRO A 204 -2.77 23.16 -14.15
N ASP A 205 -1.48 23.21 -14.46
CA ASP A 205 -0.58 24.32 -14.10
C ASP A 205 -0.40 24.59 -12.59
N THR A 206 -0.78 23.64 -11.73
CA THR A 206 -0.58 23.75 -10.27
C THR A 206 0.89 23.62 -9.86
N ILE A 207 1.61 22.68 -10.47
CA ILE A 207 3.03 22.41 -10.21
C ILE A 207 3.83 22.68 -11.47
N ASP A 208 4.78 23.60 -11.40
CA ASP A 208 5.82 23.73 -12.41
C ASP A 208 6.80 22.55 -12.29
N GLU A 209 6.66 21.56 -13.16
CA GLU A 209 7.45 20.33 -13.11
C GLU A 209 8.96 20.56 -13.25
N ARG A 210 9.40 21.74 -13.70
CA ARG A 210 10.83 22.10 -13.76
C ARG A 210 11.45 22.20 -12.37
N VAL A 211 10.66 22.43 -11.33
CA VAL A 211 11.14 22.49 -9.94
C VAL A 211 11.28 21.12 -9.28
N LEU A 212 10.73 20.06 -9.89
CA LEU A 212 10.81 18.70 -9.37
C LEU A 212 12.18 18.09 -9.66
N ASN A 213 12.77 17.49 -8.63
CA ASN A 213 13.96 16.65 -8.75
C ASN A 213 13.60 15.37 -9.50
N ARG A 214 14.29 15.11 -10.60
CA ARG A 214 14.10 13.91 -11.45
C ARG A 214 15.43 13.28 -11.84
N VAL A 215 15.41 11.97 -12.05
CA VAL A 215 16.58 11.24 -12.57
C VAL A 215 16.90 11.74 -13.98
N GLY A 216 18.18 11.98 -14.25
CA GLY A 216 18.63 12.50 -15.53
C GLY A 216 20.15 12.69 -15.55
N LYS A 217 20.63 13.61 -16.40
CA LYS A 217 22.08 13.82 -16.58
C LYS A 217 22.81 14.27 -15.30
N LYS A 218 22.16 15.06 -14.45
CA LYS A 218 22.75 15.60 -13.22
C LYS A 218 22.51 14.70 -12.02
N ILE A 219 21.31 14.13 -11.92
CA ILE A 219 20.89 13.29 -10.80
C ILE A 219 20.80 11.86 -11.32
N LYS A 220 21.76 11.01 -10.96
CA LYS A 220 21.73 9.59 -11.36
C LYS A 220 20.65 8.81 -10.62
N GLN A 221 20.38 9.18 -9.37
CA GLN A 221 19.39 8.56 -8.50
C GLN A 221 18.89 9.61 -7.50
N LEU A 222 17.61 9.55 -7.14
CA LEU A 222 17.03 10.41 -6.11
C LEU A 222 17.48 9.94 -4.73
N ASN A 223 17.88 10.88 -3.87
CA ASN A 223 18.22 10.62 -2.48
C ASN A 223 17.09 11.13 -1.57
N ALA A 224 17.17 10.84 -0.27
CA ALA A 224 16.15 11.25 0.69
C ALA A 224 15.90 12.77 0.70
N PHE A 225 16.92 13.60 0.45
CA PHE A 225 16.78 15.05 0.37
C PHE A 225 15.95 15.48 -0.84
N HIS A 226 16.29 14.97 -2.04
CA HIS A 226 15.53 15.22 -3.26
C HIS A 226 14.06 14.77 -3.14
N MET A 227 13.83 13.59 -2.55
CA MET A 227 12.48 13.08 -2.29
C MET A 227 11.73 13.99 -1.30
N THR A 228 12.40 14.50 -0.27
CA THR A 228 11.80 15.42 0.70
C THR A 228 11.40 16.74 0.03
N GLU A 229 12.25 17.31 -0.83
CA GLU A 229 11.92 18.52 -1.59
C GLU A 229 10.71 18.32 -2.51
N ASN A 230 10.68 17.22 -3.27
CA ASN A 230 9.55 16.87 -4.12
C ASN A 230 8.25 16.71 -3.32
N ASN A 231 8.30 15.95 -2.21
CA ASN A 231 7.12 15.67 -1.40
C ASN A 231 6.62 16.92 -0.65
N ASN A 232 7.50 17.86 -0.29
CA ASN A 232 7.07 19.17 0.22
C ASN A 232 6.30 19.97 -0.84
N ILE A 233 6.75 19.95 -2.10
CA ILE A 233 6.02 20.56 -3.22
C ILE A 233 4.64 19.90 -3.36
N VAL A 234 4.58 18.56 -3.37
CA VAL A 234 3.31 17.81 -3.44
C VAL A 234 2.33 18.25 -2.34
N ILE A 235 2.79 18.35 -1.08
CA ILE A 235 1.94 18.69 0.05
C ILE A 235 1.42 20.13 -0.04
N GLU A 236 2.30 21.09 -0.33
CA GLU A 236 1.88 22.50 -0.44
C GLU A 236 0.98 22.74 -1.67
N SER A 237 1.24 22.06 -2.78
CA SER A 237 0.38 22.11 -3.96
C SER A 237 -0.98 21.46 -3.73
N ALA A 238 -1.03 20.29 -3.07
CA ALA A 238 -2.28 19.64 -2.68
C ALA A 238 -3.11 20.57 -1.76
N LYS A 239 -2.47 21.24 -0.82
CA LYS A 239 -3.11 22.26 0.02
C LYS A 239 -3.63 23.44 -0.81
N GLY A 240 -2.86 23.90 -1.79
CA GLY A 240 -3.23 24.99 -2.71
C GLY A 240 -4.50 24.70 -3.51
N ILE A 241 -4.74 23.44 -3.91
CA ILE A 241 -5.95 23.02 -4.62
C ILE A 241 -7.11 22.65 -3.68
N GLY A 242 -6.93 22.79 -2.36
CA GLY A 242 -7.98 22.60 -1.36
C GLY A 242 -8.06 21.20 -0.74
N CYS A 243 -7.02 20.37 -0.87
CA CYS A 243 -6.93 19.12 -0.12
C CYS A 243 -6.61 19.39 1.37
N SER A 244 -7.16 18.56 2.26
CA SER A 244 -6.83 18.56 3.68
C SER A 244 -5.61 17.68 3.94
N VAL A 245 -4.47 18.33 4.20
CA VAL A 245 -3.15 17.69 4.38
C VAL A 245 -2.59 17.86 5.80
N VAL A 246 -3.43 18.15 6.80
CA VAL A 246 -2.98 18.47 8.17
C VAL A 246 -2.21 17.31 8.84
N ASN A 247 -2.50 16.07 8.46
CA ASN A 247 -1.98 14.86 9.09
C ASN A 247 -1.00 14.07 8.21
N ILE A 248 -0.41 14.68 7.18
CA ILE A 248 0.55 14.01 6.29
C ILE A 248 1.75 14.93 6.01
N GLY A 249 2.95 14.42 6.25
CA GLY A 249 4.23 15.09 5.94
C GLY A 249 5.01 14.38 4.84
N ALA A 250 6.11 15.01 4.38
CA ALA A 250 6.99 14.41 3.38
C ALA A 250 7.60 13.08 3.87
N GLY A 251 7.91 13.00 5.17
CA GLY A 251 8.39 11.77 5.80
C GLY A 251 7.40 10.61 5.68
N ASP A 252 6.10 10.87 5.87
CA ASP A 252 5.06 9.83 5.75
C ASP A 252 4.98 9.25 4.34
N ILE A 253 5.19 10.08 3.31
CA ILE A 253 5.22 9.65 1.91
C ILE A 253 6.48 8.81 1.63
N ILE A 254 7.65 9.27 2.11
CA ILE A 254 8.94 8.56 1.95
C ILE A 254 8.94 7.20 2.70
N GLU A 255 8.26 7.13 3.84
CA GLU A 255 8.05 5.91 4.62
C GLU A 255 6.94 5.02 4.05
N VAL A 256 6.26 5.47 3.01
CA VAL A 256 5.18 4.75 2.32
C VAL A 256 4.06 4.38 3.30
N ARG A 257 3.55 5.38 4.02
CA ARG A 257 2.38 5.24 4.91
C ARG A 257 1.12 5.14 4.06
N GLU A 258 0.77 3.90 3.69
CA GLU A 258 -0.18 3.61 2.61
C GLU A 258 -1.54 4.27 2.80
N HIS A 259 -2.08 4.24 4.01
CA HIS A 259 -3.37 4.85 4.33
C HIS A 259 -3.38 6.39 4.17
N LEU A 260 -2.25 7.06 4.44
CA LEU A 260 -2.12 8.51 4.23
C LEU A 260 -1.99 8.84 2.75
N ILE A 261 -1.18 8.07 2.02
CA ILE A 261 -1.02 8.24 0.57
C ILE A 261 -2.34 7.98 -0.16
N LEU A 262 -3.06 6.91 0.19
CA LEU A 262 -4.37 6.59 -0.39
C LEU A 262 -5.39 7.71 -0.13
N GLY A 263 -5.42 8.24 1.10
CA GLY A 263 -6.28 9.36 1.47
C GLY A 263 -5.93 10.66 0.72
N LEU A 264 -4.64 10.90 0.44
CA LEU A 264 -4.20 12.03 -0.38
C LEU A 264 -4.60 11.86 -1.85
N ILE A 265 -4.35 10.68 -2.44
CA ILE A 265 -4.76 10.33 -3.81
C ILE A 265 -6.26 10.54 -4.00
N TRP A 266 -7.09 10.03 -3.09
CA TRP A 266 -8.53 10.24 -3.11
C TRP A 266 -8.90 11.72 -3.17
N GLN A 267 -8.30 12.54 -2.30
CA GLN A 267 -8.61 13.97 -2.25
C GLN A 267 -8.21 14.70 -3.54
N ILE A 268 -7.07 14.34 -4.14
CA ILE A 268 -6.61 14.91 -5.42
C ILE A 268 -7.59 14.52 -6.54
N ILE A 269 -7.90 13.22 -6.69
CA ILE A 269 -8.84 12.73 -7.71
C ILE A 269 -10.22 13.37 -7.53
N ARG A 270 -10.73 13.41 -6.29
CA ARG A 270 -12.02 14.05 -5.97
C ARG A 270 -12.01 15.52 -6.40
N ARG A 271 -10.92 16.24 -6.15
CA ARG A 271 -10.79 17.65 -6.55
C ARG A 271 -10.87 17.81 -8.07
N GLY A 272 -10.12 17.01 -8.83
CA GLY A 272 -10.12 17.07 -10.29
C GLY A 272 -11.45 16.65 -10.93
N LEU A 273 -12.14 15.67 -10.35
CA LEU A 273 -13.47 15.25 -10.82
C LEU A 273 -14.53 16.31 -10.51
N LEU A 274 -14.54 16.86 -9.30
CA LEU A 274 -15.56 17.80 -8.89
C LEU A 274 -15.34 19.22 -9.42
N GLY A 275 -14.09 19.61 -9.67
CA GLY A 275 -13.75 20.90 -10.29
C GLY A 275 -14.28 21.04 -11.72
N LYS A 276 -14.56 19.92 -12.40
CA LYS A 276 -15.16 19.91 -13.74
C LYS A 276 -16.65 20.24 -13.73
N ILE A 277 -17.31 20.20 -12.58
CA ILE A 277 -18.74 20.55 -12.44
C ILE A 277 -18.85 22.07 -12.30
N ASP A 278 -18.64 22.75 -13.41
CA ASP A 278 -18.68 24.21 -13.52
C ASP A 278 -19.56 24.60 -14.71
N ILE A 279 -20.40 25.62 -14.54
CA ILE A 279 -21.33 26.06 -15.60
C ILE A 279 -20.63 26.59 -16.85
N ARG A 280 -19.38 27.03 -16.73
CA ARG A 280 -18.55 27.44 -17.89
C ARG A 280 -18.22 26.24 -18.78
N LEU A 281 -18.04 25.07 -18.17
CA LEU A 281 -17.79 23.80 -18.88
C LEU A 281 -19.09 23.12 -19.29
N HIS A 282 -20.12 23.23 -18.45
CA HIS A 282 -21.42 22.59 -18.62
C HIS A 282 -22.57 23.62 -18.53
N PRO A 283 -22.84 24.41 -19.57
CA PRO A 283 -23.93 25.39 -19.57
C PRO A 283 -25.32 24.77 -19.31
N GLU A 284 -25.49 23.49 -19.61
CA GLU A 284 -26.71 22.71 -19.34
C GLU A 284 -27.07 22.60 -17.86
N LEU A 285 -26.13 22.85 -16.94
CA LEU A 285 -26.40 22.91 -15.50
C LEU A 285 -27.47 23.94 -15.15
N TYR A 286 -27.69 24.95 -16.01
CA TYR A 286 -28.77 25.92 -15.86
C TYR A 286 -30.17 25.25 -15.78
N ARG A 287 -30.36 24.06 -16.36
CA ARG A 287 -31.65 23.35 -16.30
C ARG A 287 -31.97 22.75 -14.93
N LEU A 288 -30.99 22.73 -14.02
CA LEU A 288 -31.10 22.14 -12.70
C LEU A 288 -31.55 23.14 -11.64
N LEU A 289 -31.77 24.40 -12.01
CA LEU A 289 -32.29 25.43 -11.12
C LEU A 289 -33.71 25.05 -10.67
N GLU A 290 -33.95 25.18 -9.37
CA GLU A 290 -35.28 25.00 -8.79
C GLU A 290 -36.12 26.27 -8.94
N ASP A 291 -37.45 26.15 -8.85
CA ASP A 291 -38.37 27.28 -9.01
C ASP A 291 -38.07 28.36 -7.95
N GLY A 292 -37.69 29.56 -8.42
CA GLY A 292 -37.36 30.70 -7.56
C GLY A 292 -35.91 30.74 -7.06
N GLU A 293 -35.07 29.79 -7.44
CA GLU A 293 -33.63 29.80 -7.16
C GLU A 293 -32.87 30.66 -8.18
N THR A 294 -31.93 31.49 -7.72
CA THR A 294 -31.07 32.24 -8.63
C THR A 294 -29.86 31.41 -9.05
N LEU A 295 -29.30 31.70 -10.23
CA LEU A 295 -28.09 31.03 -10.69
C LEU A 295 -26.92 31.22 -9.70
N GLU A 296 -26.82 32.38 -9.06
CA GLU A 296 -25.76 32.62 -8.06
C GLU A 296 -25.92 31.72 -6.82
N GLN A 297 -27.15 31.50 -6.35
CA GLN A 297 -27.42 30.57 -5.24
C GLN A 297 -27.04 29.14 -5.63
N PHE A 298 -27.41 28.72 -6.84
CA PHE A 298 -27.06 27.42 -7.39
C PHE A 298 -25.53 27.19 -7.45
N LEU A 299 -24.78 28.19 -7.94
CA LEU A 299 -23.31 28.09 -8.07
C LEU A 299 -22.55 28.12 -6.73
N ARG A 300 -23.22 28.49 -5.63
CA ARG A 300 -22.64 28.39 -4.28
C ARG A 300 -22.80 27.00 -3.65
N LEU A 301 -23.56 26.11 -4.28
CA LEU A 301 -23.73 24.75 -3.80
C LEU A 301 -22.43 23.96 -3.97
N PRO A 302 -22.13 23.04 -3.03
CA PRO A 302 -21.09 22.05 -3.25
C PRO A 302 -21.34 21.25 -4.52
N ALA A 303 -20.29 20.89 -5.24
CA ALA A 303 -20.37 20.18 -6.51
C ALA A 303 -21.17 18.85 -6.40
N GLU A 304 -21.10 18.18 -5.25
CA GLU A 304 -21.86 16.97 -4.97
C GLU A 304 -23.37 17.22 -4.92
N GLN A 305 -23.80 18.37 -4.42
CA GLN A 305 -25.22 18.75 -4.41
C GLN A 305 -25.71 19.04 -5.83
N ILE A 306 -24.87 19.68 -6.65
CA ILE A 306 -25.15 19.91 -8.06
C ILE A 306 -25.29 18.56 -8.80
N LEU A 307 -24.38 17.61 -8.57
CA LEU A 307 -24.48 16.25 -9.14
C LEU A 307 -25.74 15.52 -8.69
N LEU A 308 -26.12 15.65 -7.42
CA LEU A 308 -27.32 15.01 -6.91
C LEU A 308 -28.58 15.57 -7.58
N ARG A 309 -28.63 16.89 -7.83
CA ARG A 309 -29.70 17.51 -8.61
C ARG A 309 -29.70 17.04 -10.05
N TRP A 310 -28.53 16.95 -10.68
CA TRP A 310 -28.39 16.42 -12.04
C TRP A 310 -28.89 14.97 -12.16
N PHE A 311 -28.52 14.11 -11.21
CA PHE A 311 -28.95 12.72 -11.17
C PHE A 311 -30.48 12.61 -11.01
N ASN A 312 -31.04 13.36 -10.07
CA ASN A 312 -32.49 13.38 -9.81
C ASN A 312 -33.30 13.97 -10.98
N TYR A 313 -32.74 14.94 -11.69
CA TYR A 313 -33.36 15.51 -12.90
C TYR A 313 -33.62 14.42 -13.95
N HIS A 314 -32.63 13.58 -14.22
CA HIS A 314 -32.78 12.48 -15.19
C HIS A 314 -33.70 11.36 -14.69
N LEU A 315 -33.64 11.02 -13.40
CA LEU A 315 -34.58 10.05 -12.81
C LEU A 315 -36.04 10.51 -12.95
N LYS A 316 -36.31 11.79 -12.67
CA LYS A 316 -37.64 12.38 -12.83
C LYS A 316 -38.11 12.31 -14.28
N ASN A 317 -37.24 12.63 -15.23
CA ASN A 317 -37.56 12.57 -16.66
C ASN A 317 -37.79 11.12 -17.15
N ALA A 318 -37.14 10.14 -16.53
CA ALA A 318 -37.37 8.72 -16.78
C ALA A 318 -38.64 8.16 -16.10
N GLY A 319 -39.37 8.99 -15.34
CA GLY A 319 -40.56 8.55 -14.60
C GLY A 319 -40.24 7.68 -13.38
N TRP A 320 -39.00 7.73 -12.87
CA TRP A 320 -38.63 7.00 -11.66
C TRP A 320 -39.25 7.68 -10.42
N HIS A 321 -40.05 6.92 -9.68
CA HIS A 321 -40.70 7.39 -8.46
C HIS A 321 -39.78 7.15 -7.25
N ARG A 322 -39.67 8.16 -6.39
CA ARG A 322 -38.82 8.17 -5.20
C ARG A 322 -39.41 7.35 -4.06
#